data_AF-A0A966D645-F1
#
_entry.id   AF-A0A966D645-F1
#
_cell.length_a   1.000
_cell.length_b   1.000
_cell.length_c   1.000
_cell.angle_alpha   90.00
_cell.angle_beta   90.00
_cell.angle_gamma   90.00
#
_symmetry.space_group_name_H-M   'P 1'
#
loop_
_entity.id
_entity.type
_entity.pdbx_description
1 polymer ?
#
loop_
_entity_poly.entity_id
_entity_poly.type
_entity_poly.pdbx_seq_one_letter_code
_entity_poly.pdbx_strand_id
1 'polypeptide(L)' 'QAAINRLVKIGLEESEIDATLPIGFASTNNPAGLEQLEVAFSDFKDQMVLEIGSVIGTHVGTGGIILSFFTK' A
#
# COMPACT_ATOMS: atom_id res chain seq x y z
N GLN A 1 2.31 -0.89 -13.73
CA GLN A 1 3.59 -1.14 -13.02
C GLN A 1 4.31 0.13 -12.61
N ALA A 2 4.52 1.14 -13.48
CA ALA A 2 5.26 2.36 -13.12
C ALA A 2 4.75 3.09 -11.85
N ALA A 3 3.43 3.14 -11.62
CA ALA A 3 2.86 3.78 -10.43
C ALA A 3 3.16 3.03 -9.12
N ILE A 4 3.17 1.70 -9.14
CA ILE A 4 3.46 0.87 -7.96
C ILE A 4 4.93 0.99 -7.59
N ASN A 5 5.84 0.91 -8.58
CA ASN A 5 7.27 1.07 -8.33
C ASN A 5 7.59 2.43 -7.71
N ARG A 6 6.91 3.50 -8.15
CA ARG A 6 7.05 4.82 -7.55
C ARG A 6 6.54 4.87 -6.12
N LEU A 7 5.41 4.23 -5.83
CA LEU A 7 4.84 4.17 -4.49
C LEU A 7 5.72 3.38 -3.51
N VAL A 8 6.26 2.24 -3.96
CA VAL A 8 7.25 1.46 -3.21
C VAL A 8 8.49 2.32 -2.89
N LYS A 9 9.00 3.05 -3.88
CA LYS A 9 10.14 3.95 -3.68
C LYS A 9 9.87 5.02 -2.61
N ILE A 10 8.70 5.67 -2.67
CA ILE A 10 8.31 6.67 -1.67
C ILE A 10 8.24 6.04 -0.28
N GLY A 11 7.68 4.84 -0.17
CA GLY A 11 7.57 4.14 1.11
C GLY A 11 8.90 3.67 1.69
N LEU A 12 9.81 3.13 0.87
CA LEU A 12 11.05 2.53 1.37
C LEU A 12 12.23 3.50 1.46
N GLU A 13 12.30 4.50 0.57
CA GLU A 13 13.48 5.37 0.43
C GLU A 13 13.23 6.81 0.89
N GLU A 14 12.03 7.35 0.63
CA GLU A 14 11.74 8.79 0.88
C GLU A 14 11.03 9.01 2.22
N SER A 15 10.34 7.99 2.71
CA SER A 15 9.65 7.98 4.00
C SER A 15 10.49 7.14 4.94
N GLU A 16 10.95 7.68 6.08
CA GLU A 16 11.66 6.93 7.12
C GLU A 16 10.68 5.98 7.85
N ILE A 17 10.09 5.03 7.13
CA ILE A 17 9.08 4.12 7.67
C ILE A 17 9.78 3.09 8.55
N ASP A 18 9.36 3.01 9.80
CA ASP A 18 9.82 2.00 10.74
C ASP A 18 9.18 0.64 10.40
N ALA A 19 10.00 -0.30 9.93
CA ALA A 19 9.58 -1.66 9.57
C ALA A 19 9.03 -2.49 10.75
N THR A 20 9.18 -2.00 11.99
CA THR A 20 8.56 -2.61 13.17
C THR A 20 7.11 -2.19 13.38
N LEU A 21 6.63 -1.15 12.68
CA LEU A 21 5.25 -0.69 12.76
C LEU A 21 4.37 -1.38 11.70
N PRO A 22 3.06 -1.52 11.96
CA PRO A 22 2.15 -2.13 10.99
C PRO A 22 2.04 -1.29 9.71
N ILE A 23 1.75 -1.96 8.60
CA ILE A 23 1.39 -1.29 7.34
C ILE A 23 0.09 -1.85 6.78
N GLY A 24 -0.67 -0.99 6.13
CA GLY A 24 -1.96 -1.30 5.54
C GLY A 24 -1.95 -1.10 4.03
N PHE A 25 -2.48 -2.08 3.30
CA PHE A 25 -2.70 -1.99 1.86
C PHE A 25 -4.19 -2.06 1.58
N ALA A 26 -4.65 -1.26 0.63
CA ALA A 26 -6.01 -1.34 0.13
C ALA A 26 -6.01 -1.15 -1.38
N SER A 27 -6.86 -1.86 -2.12
CA SER A 27 -6.97 -1.68 -3.57
C SER A 27 -8.42 -1.74 -4.04
N THR A 28 -8.69 -1.09 -5.17
CA THR A 28 -10.00 -1.17 -5.86
C THR A 28 -9.83 -1.96 -7.14
N ASN A 29 -10.35 -3.20 -7.18
CA ASN A 29 -10.28 -4.09 -8.35
C ASN A 29 -8.85 -4.24 -8.92
N ASN A 30 -7.81 -4.25 -8.06
CA ASN A 30 -6.42 -4.38 -8.47
C ASN A 30 -5.63 -5.40 -7.61
N PRO A 31 -6.02 -6.69 -7.67
CA PRO A 31 -5.38 -7.74 -6.87
C PRO A 31 -3.89 -7.92 -7.20
N ALA A 32 -3.51 -7.81 -8.48
CA ALA A 32 -2.10 -7.93 -8.90
C ALA A 32 -1.22 -6.78 -8.38
N GLY A 33 -1.81 -5.60 -8.17
CA GLY A 33 -1.11 -4.47 -7.57
C GLY A 33 -0.93 -4.62 -6.06
N LEU A 34 -1.90 -5.23 -5.39
CA LEU A 34 -1.82 -5.58 -3.97
C LEU A 34 -0.70 -6.59 -3.72
N GLU A 35 -0.67 -7.67 -4.49
CA GLU A 35 0.37 -8.72 -4.39
C GLU A 35 1.80 -8.14 -4.59
N GLN A 36 1.97 -7.21 -5.53
CA GLN A 36 3.26 -6.53 -5.74
C GLN A 36 3.68 -5.71 -4.52
N LEU A 37 2.74 -5.10 -3.79
CA LEU A 37 3.05 -4.37 -2.57
C LEU A 37 3.40 -5.30 -1.42
N GLU A 38 2.66 -6.38 -1.23
CA GLU A 38 2.96 -7.37 -0.18
C GLU A 38 4.37 -7.94 -0.34
N VAL A 39 4.77 -8.24 -1.58
CA VAL A 39 6.14 -8.70 -1.89
C VAL A 39 7.17 -7.60 -1.63
N ALA A 40 6.91 -6.37 -2.12
CA ALA A 40 7.85 -5.25 -1.99
C ALA A 40 8.08 -4.82 -0.53
N PHE A 41 7.08 -4.99 0.32
CA PHE A 41 7.13 -4.65 1.75
C PHE A 41 7.22 -5.90 2.64
N SER A 42 7.70 -7.03 2.11
CA SER A 42 7.80 -8.32 2.81
C SER A 42 8.61 -8.29 4.12
N ASP A 43 9.48 -7.30 4.30
CA ASP A 43 10.23 -7.08 5.54
C ASP A 43 9.36 -6.56 6.69
N PHE A 44 8.17 -6.01 6.41
CA PHE A 44 7.20 -5.59 7.41
C PHE A 44 6.46 -6.81 7.93
N LYS A 45 6.56 -7.06 9.24
CA LYS A 45 6.00 -8.25 9.87
C LYS A 45 4.48 -8.20 10.07
N ASP A 46 3.91 -7.01 10.12
CA ASP A 46 2.49 -6.80 10.36
C ASP A 46 1.87 -6.05 9.17
N GLN A 47 1.41 -6.84 8.20
CA GLN A 47 0.78 -6.37 6.97
C GLN A 47 -0.71 -6.62 7.03
N MET A 48 -1.50 -5.57 6.81
CA MET A 48 -2.95 -5.61 6.83
C MET A 48 -3.51 -5.34 5.43
N VAL A 49 -4.30 -6.25 4.90
CA VAL A 49 -5.12 -6.00 3.71
C VAL A 49 -6.47 -5.45 4.15
N LEU A 50 -6.78 -4.24 3.71
CA LEU A 50 -7.98 -3.50 4.03
C LEU A 50 -8.92 -3.42 2.83
N GLU A 51 -10.21 -3.53 3.09
CA GLU A 51 -11.24 -3.26 2.09
C GLU A 51 -11.41 -1.75 1.92
N ILE A 52 -11.41 -1.28 0.68
CA ILE A 52 -11.68 0.14 0.39
C ILE A 52 -13.19 0.38 0.48
N GLY A 53 -13.60 1.20 1.45
CA GLY A 53 -14.98 1.65 1.58
C GLY A 53 -15.47 2.46 0.36
N SER A 54 -16.77 2.40 0.08
CA SER A 54 -17.40 2.92 -1.15
C SER A 54 -17.10 4.40 -1.46
N VAL A 55 -17.02 5.26 -0.43
CA VAL A 55 -16.71 6.68 -0.60
C VAL A 55 -15.28 6.88 -1.10
N ILE A 56 -14.32 6.20 -0.48
CA ILE A 56 -12.90 6.27 -0.87
C ILE A 56 -12.74 5.65 -2.25
N GLY A 57 -13.36 4.49 -2.48
CA GLY A 57 -13.29 3.78 -3.77
C GLY A 57 -13.79 4.60 -4.94
N THR A 58 -14.85 5.41 -4.73
CA THR A 58 -15.40 6.30 -5.76
C THR A 58 -14.42 7.40 -6.18
N HIS A 59 -13.66 7.96 -5.23
CA HIS A 59 -12.72 9.05 -5.50
C HIS A 59 -11.35 8.55 -5.98
N VAL A 60 -10.92 7.38 -5.50
CA VAL A 60 -9.69 6.72 -5.93
C VAL A 60 -9.85 6.15 -7.34
N GLY A 61 -11.06 5.70 -7.70
CA GLY A 61 -11.38 5.11 -9.00
C GLY A 61 -10.83 3.70 -9.17
N THR A 62 -11.33 2.98 -10.17
CA THR A 62 -10.94 1.58 -10.47
C THR A 62 -9.43 1.48 -10.71
N GLY A 63 -8.79 0.50 -10.07
CA GLY A 63 -7.37 0.24 -10.23
C GLY A 63 -6.49 0.96 -9.21
N GLY A 64 -7.06 1.84 -8.39
CA GLY A 64 -6.32 2.61 -7.41
C GLY A 64 -5.88 1.77 -6.20
N ILE A 65 -4.79 2.22 -5.60
CA ILE A 65 -4.07 1.54 -4.53
C ILE A 65 -3.76 2.56 -3.43
N ILE A 66 -3.90 2.15 -2.19
CA ILE A 66 -3.61 2.94 -1.01
C ILE A 66 -2.59 2.17 -0.17
N LEU A 67 -1.53 2.86 0.24
CA LEU A 67 -0.58 2.41 1.25
C LEU A 67 -0.74 3.32 2.47
N SER A 68 -0.92 2.71 3.64
CA SER A 68 -0.98 3.40 4.92
C SER A 68 0.14 2.86 5.81
N PHE A 69 0.84 3.76 6.49
CA PHE A 69 1.92 3.41 7.42
C PHE A 69 1.84 4.31 8.65
N PHE A 70 2.30 3.80 9.78
CA PHE A 70 2.41 4.59 11.01
C PHE A 70 3.77 5.29 11.06
N THR A 71 3.78 6.49 11.63
CA THR A 71 5.00 7.25 11.93
C THR A 71 5.05 7.50 13.44
N LYS A 72 6.25 7.65 14.01
CA LYS A 72 6.45 7.94 15.44
C LYS A 72 6.22 9.41 15.76
#